data_AF-A0A6N4QF21-F1
#
_entry.id   AF-A0A6N4QF21-F1
#
_cell.length_a   1.000
_cell.length_b   1.000
_cell.length_c   1.000
_cell.angle_alpha   90.00
_cell.angle_beta   90.00
_cell.angle_gamma   90.00
#
_symmetry.space_group_name_H-M   'P 1'
#
loop_
_entity.id
_entity.type
_entity.pdbx_description
1 polymer ?
#
loop_
_entity_poly.entity_id
_entity_poly.type
_entity_poly.pdbx_seq_one_letter_code
_entity_poly.pdbx_strand_id
1 'polypeptide(L)'
;MFLSFLILFIDHSKLSISESFPYLTWQFHVIIVTGIVATIGGFLDWRFHRKTLNMKISRKERIVEAIALGLGGLPMFFLMWFAMVSTKPFEFLIPIILVLIFTVSAICYDEFIFHKKRCGHLENLYHRMLIFGNGIAWLAWFHFIYVR
;
A
#
# COMPACT_ATOMS: atom_id res chain seq x y z
N MET A 1 -5.62 -9.41 0.02
CA MET A 1 -4.83 -9.70 -1.19
C MET A 1 -3.48 -10.34 -0.85
N PHE A 2 -2.62 -9.68 -0.07
CA PHE A 2 -1.31 -10.23 0.33
C PHE A 2 -1.37 -11.65 0.93
N LEU A 3 -2.19 -11.86 1.96
CA LEU A 3 -2.35 -13.19 2.59
C LEU A 3 -2.84 -14.26 1.60
N SER A 4 -3.76 -13.89 0.70
CA SER A 4 -4.27 -14.80 -0.33
C SER A 4 -3.15 -15.26 -1.27
N PHE A 5 -2.30 -14.33 -1.70
CA PHE A 5 -1.15 -14.63 -2.53
C PHE A 5 -0.08 -15.43 -1.77
N LEU A 6 0.13 -15.15 -0.47
CA LEU A 6 1.03 -15.92 0.37
C LEU A 6 0.60 -17.39 0.46
N ILE A 7 -0.70 -17.65 0.61
CA ILE A 7 -1.26 -19.00 0.61
C ILE A 7 -1.11 -19.65 -0.77
N LEU A 8 -1.42 -18.93 -1.85
CA LEU A 8 -1.34 -19.46 -3.22
C LEU A 8 0.08 -19.84 -3.64
N PHE A 9 1.10 -19.19 -3.08
CA PHE A 9 2.51 -19.40 -3.42
C PHE A 9 3.30 -20.03 -2.27
N ILE A 10 2.64 -20.65 -1.28
CA ILE A 10 3.29 -21.11 -0.05
C ILE A 10 4.51 -22.03 -0.29
N ASP A 11 4.47 -22.85 -1.35
CA ASP A 11 5.56 -23.77 -1.71
C ASP A 11 6.67 -23.11 -2.54
N HIS A 12 6.59 -21.81 -2.81
CA HIS A 12 7.56 -21.10 -3.64
C HIS A 12 8.84 -20.82 -2.85
N SER A 13 9.95 -21.38 -3.31
CA SER A 13 11.26 -21.37 -2.62
C SER A 13 11.77 -19.97 -2.22
N LYS A 14 11.45 -18.94 -3.01
CA LYS A 14 11.83 -17.54 -2.71
C LYS A 14 11.09 -16.88 -1.55
N LEU A 15 9.99 -17.45 -1.06
CA LEU A 15 9.27 -16.87 0.09
C LEU A 15 9.99 -17.15 1.41
N SER A 16 10.97 -18.06 1.43
CA SER A 16 11.77 -18.40 2.61
C SER A 16 10.90 -18.72 3.84
N ILE A 17 9.80 -19.45 3.62
CA ILE A 17 8.91 -19.91 4.68
C ILE A 17 9.62 -21.07 5.41
N SER A 18 9.76 -20.95 6.72
CA SER A 18 10.41 -21.93 7.59
C SER A 18 9.38 -22.91 8.15
N GLU A 19 9.76 -24.17 8.34
CA GLU A 19 8.98 -25.17 9.08
C GLU A 19 9.03 -24.96 10.60
N SER A 20 9.97 -24.14 11.08
CA SER A 20 10.19 -23.84 12.50
C SER A 20 9.99 -22.36 12.80
N PHE A 21 9.54 -22.06 14.02
CA PHE A 21 9.24 -20.70 14.45
C PHE A 21 10.52 -19.82 14.50
N PRO A 22 10.50 -18.59 13.96
CA PRO A 22 9.37 -17.94 13.28
C PRO A 22 9.18 -18.44 11.83
N TYR A 23 7.97 -18.92 11.51
CA TYR A 23 7.61 -19.49 10.20
C TYR A 23 7.81 -18.51 9.04
N LEU A 24 7.66 -17.22 9.31
CA LEU A 24 7.85 -16.14 8.35
C LEU A 24 9.01 -15.25 8.77
N THR A 25 9.67 -14.66 7.78
CA THR A 25 10.73 -13.71 8.04
C THR A 25 10.17 -12.40 8.68
N TRP A 26 10.98 -11.64 9.43
CA TRP A 26 10.46 -10.47 10.17
C TRP A 26 9.72 -9.43 9.31
N GLN A 27 10.15 -9.21 8.06
CA GLN A 27 9.47 -8.21 7.22
C GLN A 27 8.10 -8.66 6.72
N PHE A 28 7.79 -9.96 6.65
CA PHE A 28 6.39 -10.39 6.49
C PHE A 28 5.52 -9.96 7.67
N HIS A 29 6.04 -10.03 8.90
CA HIS A 29 5.33 -9.56 10.08
C HIS A 29 5.07 -8.04 10.01
N VAL A 30 6.09 -7.27 9.60
CA VAL A 30 5.94 -5.82 9.40
C VAL A 30 4.90 -5.53 8.32
N ILE A 31 4.98 -6.16 7.15
CA ILE A 31 4.01 -6.00 6.05
C ILE A 31 2.58 -6.31 6.52
N ILE A 32 2.38 -7.40 7.28
CA ILE A 32 1.06 -7.78 7.78
C ILE A 32 0.52 -6.72 8.74
N VAL A 33 1.31 -6.32 9.75
CA VAL A 33 0.86 -5.36 10.76
C VAL A 33 0.58 -3.99 10.13
N THR A 34 1.51 -3.46 9.36
CA THR A 34 1.35 -2.12 8.76
C THR A 34 0.35 -2.12 7.62
N GLY A 35 0.20 -3.24 6.90
CA GLY A 35 -0.87 -3.45 5.93
C GLY A 35 -2.27 -3.46 6.58
N ILE A 36 -2.42 -4.06 7.77
CA ILE A 36 -3.66 -3.98 8.55
C ILE A 36 -3.94 -2.53 8.95
N VAL A 37 -2.94 -1.80 9.46
CA VAL A 37 -3.08 -0.39 9.83
C VAL A 37 -3.52 0.46 8.63
N ALA A 38 -2.88 0.29 7.47
CA ALA A 38 -3.26 0.98 6.25
C ALA A 38 -4.69 0.63 5.80
N THR A 39 -5.06 -0.66 5.86
CA THR A 39 -6.40 -1.13 5.47
C THR A 39 -7.48 -0.52 6.37
N ILE A 40 -7.25 -0.50 7.69
CA ILE A 40 -8.15 0.14 8.64
C ILE A 40 -8.24 1.63 8.37
N GLY A 41 -7.11 2.30 8.14
CA GLY A 41 -7.06 3.73 7.78
C GLY A 41 -7.92 4.04 6.56
N GLY A 42 -7.76 3.28 5.47
CA GLY A 42 -8.54 3.46 4.25
C GLY A 42 -10.03 3.17 4.42
N PHE A 43 -10.38 2.16 5.22
CA PHE A 43 -11.78 1.89 5.53
C PHE A 43 -12.41 3.02 6.36
N LEU A 44 -11.70 3.52 7.37
CA LEU A 44 -12.16 4.62 8.22
C LEU A 44 -12.31 5.92 7.44
N ASP A 45 -11.36 6.22 6.56
CA ASP A 45 -11.42 7.38 5.67
C ASP A 45 -12.62 7.31 4.71
N TRP A 46 -12.76 6.18 3.99
CA TRP A 46 -13.92 5.92 3.14
C TRP A 46 -15.25 6.06 3.89
N ARG A 47 -15.33 5.52 5.11
CA ARG A 47 -16.53 5.63 5.95
C ARG A 47 -16.79 7.07 6.37
N PHE A 48 -15.75 7.83 6.71
CA PHE A 48 -15.85 9.24 7.08
C PHE A 48 -16.40 10.08 5.92
N HIS A 49 -15.90 9.85 4.71
CA HIS A 49 -16.38 10.52 3.50
C HIS A 49 -17.86 10.19 3.19
N ARG A 50 -18.24 8.93 3.36
CA ARG A 50 -19.61 8.47 3.11
C ARG A 50 -20.61 8.96 4.14
N LYS A 51 -20.29 8.87 5.43
CA LYS A 51 -21.25 9.10 6.53
C LYS A 51 -21.16 10.49 7.16
N THR A 52 -19.95 11.04 7.28
CA THR A 52 -19.75 12.35 7.91
C THR A 52 -19.87 13.46 6.89
N LEU A 53 -19.23 13.29 5.72
CA LEU A 53 -19.24 14.29 4.66
C LEU A 53 -20.42 14.12 3.69
N ASN A 54 -21.18 13.03 3.81
CA ASN A 54 -22.30 12.69 2.91
C ASN A 54 -21.92 12.78 1.42
N MET A 55 -20.69 12.39 1.07
CA MET A 55 -20.17 12.48 -0.29
C MET A 55 -20.25 13.89 -0.91
N LYS A 56 -20.27 14.95 -0.10
CA LYS A 56 -20.17 16.37 -0.53
C LYS A 56 -18.74 16.71 -0.98
N ILE A 57 -18.20 15.84 -1.82
CA ILE A 57 -16.85 15.82 -2.36
C ILE A 57 -17.01 16.07 -3.85
N SER A 58 -16.12 16.86 -4.43
CA SER A 58 -16.23 17.19 -5.85
C SER A 58 -16.04 15.93 -6.72
N ARG A 59 -16.65 15.88 -7.92
CA ARG A 59 -16.45 14.76 -8.84
C ARG A 59 -14.98 14.59 -9.23
N LYS A 60 -14.23 15.69 -9.30
CA LYS A 60 -12.79 15.70 -9.63
C LYS A 60 -11.98 15.02 -8.53
N GLU A 61 -12.20 15.40 -7.28
CA GLU A 61 -11.55 14.82 -6.08
C GLU A 61 -11.80 13.30 -6.02
N ARG A 62 -13.05 12.84 -6.18
CA ARG A 62 -13.34 11.39 -6.23
C ARG A 62 -12.60 10.61 -7.31
N ILE A 63 -12.36 11.23 -8.47
CA ILE A 63 -11.63 10.58 -9.57
C ILE A 63 -10.14 10.49 -9.21
N VAL A 64 -9.58 11.56 -8.66
CA VAL A 64 -8.18 11.61 -8.23
C VAL A 64 -7.92 10.58 -7.12
N GLU A 65 -8.79 10.51 -6.11
CA GLU A 65 -8.72 9.49 -5.05
C GLU A 65 -8.80 8.06 -5.61
N ALA A 66 -9.75 7.80 -6.52
CA ALA A 66 -9.91 6.49 -7.14
C ALA A 66 -8.68 6.11 -7.99
N ILE A 67 -8.07 7.07 -8.68
CA ILE A 67 -6.83 6.88 -9.44
C ILE A 67 -5.67 6.59 -8.49
N ALA A 68 -5.51 7.36 -7.42
CA ALA A 68 -4.45 7.16 -6.44
C ALA A 68 -4.55 5.77 -5.77
N LEU A 69 -5.75 5.38 -5.35
CA LEU A 69 -6.01 4.10 -4.70
C LEU A 69 -5.93 2.91 -5.67
N GLY A 70 -6.56 3.04 -6.84
CA GLY A 70 -6.69 1.95 -7.82
C GLY A 70 -5.45 1.77 -8.68
N LEU A 71 -4.97 2.84 -9.33
CA LEU A 71 -3.83 2.80 -10.26
C LEU A 71 -2.47 2.93 -9.57
N GLY A 72 -2.44 3.38 -8.31
CA GLY A 72 -1.24 3.29 -7.49
C GLY A 72 -1.11 1.93 -6.81
N GLY A 73 -2.08 1.58 -5.98
CA GLY A 73 -2.01 0.43 -5.07
C GLY A 73 -1.97 -0.94 -5.76
N LEU A 74 -2.87 -1.18 -6.74
CA LEU A 74 -2.93 -2.49 -7.41
C LEU A 74 -1.69 -2.75 -8.29
N PRO A 75 -1.28 -1.84 -9.20
CA PRO A 75 -0.07 -2.05 -9.99
C PRO A 75 1.17 -2.21 -9.12
N MET A 76 1.30 -1.42 -8.05
CA MET A 76 2.39 -1.56 -7.09
C MET A 76 2.41 -2.96 -6.46
N PHE A 77 1.26 -3.45 -5.99
CA PHE A 77 1.18 -4.79 -5.40
C PHE A 77 1.64 -5.88 -6.37
N PHE A 78 1.15 -5.87 -7.61
CA PHE A 78 1.50 -6.90 -8.59
C PHE A 78 2.98 -6.83 -8.96
N LEU A 79 3.53 -5.62 -9.17
CA LEU A 79 4.95 -5.45 -9.45
C LEU A 79 5.82 -5.96 -8.31
N MET A 80 5.50 -5.61 -7.06
CA MET A 80 6.23 -6.07 -5.88
C MET A 80 6.11 -7.58 -5.70
N TRP A 81 4.92 -8.15 -5.91
CA TRP A 81 4.71 -9.60 -5.81
C TRP A 81 5.52 -10.36 -6.86
N PHE A 82 5.45 -9.94 -8.13
CA PHE A 82 6.19 -10.61 -9.20
C PHE A 82 7.69 -10.41 -9.06
N ALA A 83 8.16 -9.25 -8.59
CA ALA A 83 9.56 -9.05 -8.26
C ALA A 83 10.03 -10.04 -7.19
N MET A 84 9.22 -10.25 -6.14
CA MET A 84 9.53 -11.18 -5.04
C MET A 84 9.67 -12.64 -5.50
N VAL A 85 8.81 -13.11 -6.42
CA VAL A 85 8.85 -14.50 -6.91
C VAL A 85 9.72 -14.69 -8.17
N SER A 86 10.10 -13.61 -8.86
CA SER A 86 10.90 -13.66 -10.08
C SER A 86 12.34 -14.13 -9.83
N THR A 87 12.93 -14.88 -10.76
CA THR A 87 14.37 -15.19 -10.76
C THR A 87 15.24 -13.95 -11.01
N LYS A 88 14.69 -12.90 -11.62
CA LYS A 88 15.35 -11.64 -11.95
C LYS A 88 14.60 -10.43 -11.34
N PRO A 89 14.66 -10.22 -10.01
CA PRO A 89 13.90 -9.16 -9.35
C PRO A 89 14.27 -7.75 -9.82
N PHE A 90 15.51 -7.53 -10.27
CA PHE A 90 16.01 -6.22 -10.70
C PHE A 90 15.32 -5.68 -11.96
N GLU A 91 14.77 -6.54 -12.83
CA GLU A 91 14.01 -6.09 -14.02
C GLU A 91 12.72 -5.33 -13.63
N PHE A 92 12.21 -5.56 -12.42
CA PHE A 92 11.02 -4.90 -11.88
C PHE A 92 11.32 -3.57 -11.19
N LEU A 93 12.59 -3.27 -10.90
CA LEU A 93 12.95 -2.10 -10.09
C LEU A 93 12.50 -0.79 -10.75
N ILE A 94 12.79 -0.61 -12.04
CA ILE A 94 12.39 0.60 -12.77
C ILE A 94 10.86 0.74 -12.81
N PRO A 95 10.08 -0.29 -13.22
CA PRO A 95 8.61 -0.24 -13.13
C PRO A 95 8.08 0.11 -11.74
N ILE A 96 8.63 -0.51 -10.68
CA ILE A 96 8.22 -0.25 -9.28
C ILE A 96 8.43 1.23 -8.93
N ILE A 97 9.61 1.78 -9.23
CA ILE A 97 9.93 3.17 -8.90
C ILE A 97 9.04 4.15 -9.69
N LEU A 98 8.73 3.86 -10.96
CA LEU A 98 7.81 4.70 -11.75
C LEU A 98 6.40 4.73 -11.15
N VAL A 99 5.86 3.56 -10.77
CA VAL A 99 4.55 3.49 -10.11
C VAL A 99 4.60 4.16 -8.74
N LEU A 100 5.69 4.04 -7.99
CA LEU A 100 5.87 4.72 -6.71
C LEU A 100 5.80 6.25 -6.88
N ILE A 101 6.59 6.81 -7.80
CA ILE A 101 6.62 8.25 -8.09
C ILE A 101 5.22 8.74 -8.49
N PHE A 102 4.56 8.02 -9.39
CA PHE A 102 3.19 8.34 -9.81
C PHE A 102 2.23 8.34 -8.61
N THR A 103 2.26 7.29 -7.79
CA THR A 103 1.38 7.13 -6.63
C THR A 103 1.60 8.24 -5.61
N VAL A 104 2.85 8.52 -5.25
CA VAL A 104 3.20 9.60 -4.31
C VAL A 104 2.77 10.95 -4.87
N SER A 105 2.99 11.20 -6.17
CA SER A 105 2.56 12.46 -6.81
C SER A 105 1.04 12.63 -6.77
N ALA A 106 0.28 11.57 -7.04
CA ALA A 106 -1.18 11.58 -6.97
C ALA A 106 -1.68 11.83 -5.54
N ILE A 107 -1.08 11.18 -4.53
CA ILE A 107 -1.39 11.39 -3.12
C ILE A 107 -1.06 12.84 -2.70
N CYS A 108 0.11 13.36 -3.07
CA CYS A 108 0.49 14.74 -2.76
C CYS A 108 -0.45 15.75 -3.44
N TYR A 109 -0.84 15.51 -4.69
CA TYR A 109 -1.80 16.35 -5.38
C TYR A 109 -3.15 16.37 -4.65
N ASP A 110 -3.65 15.20 -4.26
CA ASP A 110 -4.91 15.09 -3.53
C ASP A 110 -4.87 15.82 -2.17
N GLU A 111 -3.80 15.59 -1.41
CA GLU A 111 -3.61 16.19 -0.09
C GLU A 111 -3.49 17.73 -0.18
N PHE A 112 -2.68 18.24 -1.12
CA PHE A 112 -2.38 19.66 -1.19
C PHE A 112 -3.46 20.49 -1.86
N ILE A 113 -4.20 19.92 -2.82
CA ILE A 113 -5.24 20.64 -3.56
C ILE A 113 -6.59 20.57 -2.84
N PHE A 114 -6.98 19.40 -2.34
CA PHE A 114 -8.33 19.21 -1.78
C PHE A 114 -8.32 19.22 -0.25
N HIS A 115 -7.36 18.55 0.38
CA HIS A 115 -7.40 18.31 1.82
C HIS A 115 -6.74 19.40 2.67
N LYS A 116 -5.78 20.16 2.13
CA LYS A 116 -5.06 21.24 2.84
C LYS A 116 -5.96 22.24 3.59
N LYS A 117 -7.16 22.54 3.08
CA LYS A 117 -8.09 23.53 3.68
C LYS A 117 -9.27 22.89 4.43
N ARG A 118 -9.53 21.60 4.23
CA ARG A 118 -10.74 20.90 4.70
C ARG A 118 -10.46 19.85 5.76
N CYS A 119 -9.27 19.25 5.73
CA CYS A 119 -8.95 18.05 6.50
C CYS A 119 -8.95 18.34 8.01
N GLY A 120 -9.88 17.71 8.72
CA GLY A 120 -9.96 17.78 10.19
C GLY A 120 -8.92 16.87 10.87
N HIS A 121 -8.88 16.86 12.20
CA HIS A 121 -7.93 16.02 12.94
C HIS A 121 -8.14 14.51 12.72
N LEU A 122 -9.40 14.06 12.62
CA LEU A 122 -9.74 12.65 12.40
C LEU A 122 -9.36 12.17 11.00
N GLU A 123 -9.69 12.95 9.97
CA GLU A 123 -9.36 12.63 8.57
C GLU A 123 -7.83 12.59 8.38
N ASN A 124 -7.10 13.54 8.99
CA ASN A 124 -5.63 13.53 9.02
C ASN A 124 -5.05 12.28 9.68
N LEU A 125 -5.66 11.78 10.75
CA LEU A 125 -5.20 10.54 11.39
C LEU A 125 -5.35 9.35 10.44
N TYR A 126 -6.47 9.25 9.72
CA TYR A 126 -6.70 8.17 8.75
C TYR A 126 -5.74 8.25 7.56
N HIS A 127 -5.47 9.46 7.06
CA HIS A 127 -4.47 9.70 6.02
C HIS A 127 -3.07 9.27 6.47
N ARG A 128 -2.69 9.57 7.73
CA ARG A 128 -1.42 9.11 8.30
C ARG A 128 -1.36 7.59 8.41
N MET A 129 -2.42 6.93 8.86
CA MET A 129 -2.49 5.46 8.90
C MET A 129 -2.29 4.86 7.51
N LEU A 130 -2.91 5.44 6.48
CA LEU A 130 -2.74 5.03 5.08
C LEU A 130 -1.31 5.23 4.58
N ILE A 131 -0.78 6.45 4.68
CA ILE A 131 0.53 6.82 4.12
C ILE A 131 1.64 6.06 4.83
N PHE A 132 1.68 6.09 6.17
CA PHE A 132 2.72 5.42 6.92
C PHE A 132 2.57 3.91 6.89
N GLY A 133 1.34 3.38 6.97
CA GLY A 133 1.10 1.94 6.89
C GLY A 133 1.56 1.35 5.56
N ASN A 134 1.19 1.98 4.44
CA ASN A 134 1.63 1.56 3.11
C ASN A 134 3.13 1.81 2.89
N GLY A 135 3.65 2.96 3.33
CA GLY A 135 5.07 3.31 3.17
C GLY A 135 5.99 2.33 3.91
N ILE A 136 5.67 1.99 5.15
CA ILE A 136 6.46 1.01 5.93
C ILE A 136 6.30 -0.40 5.34
N ALA A 137 5.09 -0.79 4.91
CA ALA A 137 4.89 -2.07 4.24
C ALA A 137 5.74 -2.17 2.97
N TRP A 138 5.75 -1.11 2.15
CA TRP A 138 6.55 -1.04 0.93
C TRP A 138 8.05 -1.13 1.23
N LEU A 139 8.55 -0.41 2.23
CA LEU A 139 9.97 -0.46 2.62
C LEU A 139 10.38 -1.85 3.12
N ALA A 140 9.56 -2.48 3.95
CA ALA A 140 9.81 -3.83 4.46
C ALA A 140 9.81 -4.87 3.33
N TRP A 141 8.89 -4.72 2.37
CA TRP A 141 8.81 -5.60 1.20
C TRP A 141 9.95 -5.34 0.21
N PHE A 142 10.31 -4.09 -0.04
CA PHE A 142 11.47 -3.73 -0.86
C PHE A 142 12.76 -4.29 -0.27
N HIS A 143 12.93 -4.17 1.05
CA HIS A 143 14.04 -4.77 1.77
C HIS A 143 14.06 -6.29 1.56
N PHE A 144 12.92 -6.98 1.65
CA PHE A 144 12.83 -8.43 1.39
C PHE A 144 13.35 -8.82 0.00
N ILE A 145 13.01 -8.03 -1.02
CA ILE A 145 13.29 -8.37 -2.42
C ILE A 145 14.73 -8.06 -2.81
N TYR A 146 15.28 -6.93 -2.35
CA TYR A 146 16.50 -6.34 -2.91
C TYR A 146 17.67 -6.22 -1.94
N VAL A 147 17.44 -6.36 -0.64
CA VAL A 147 18.48 -6.15 0.40
C VAL A 147 18.74 -7.42 1.20
N ARG A 148 17.66 -8.10 1.61
CA ARG A 148 17.69 -9.19 2.58
C ARG A 148 18.31 -10.47 2.01
#